data_AF-A0AAN7ML81-F1
#
_entry.id   AF-A0AAN7ML81-F1
#
_cell.length_a   1.000
_cell.length_b   1.000
_cell.length_c   1.000
_cell.angle_alpha   90.00
_cell.angle_beta   90.00
_cell.angle_gamma   90.00
#
_symmetry.space_group_name_H-M   'P 1'
#
loop_
_entity.id
_entity.type
_entity.pdbx_description
1 polymer ?
#
loop_
_entity_poly.entity_id
_entity_poly.type
_entity_poly.pdbx_seq_one_letter_code
_entity_poly.pdbx_strand_id
1 'polypeptide(L)'
;MRLIKVSSIKAFSFIPKHLFLSRKDRISASGSDPSSIGYVFSKLSVNSCPKLTSLPIFPQLEQLSLSNINEGILRMTGNQLQSPLKKLFIWDMPTLEKVPKEWLQRFTSLESMSLGNCLKLTSLSLGMQKLTKLARLDIQECKDLHLSVDEDGNALQLQGLTNLHDVRIIQIPKLVSLPEWLLHLPKLQHLYLINLSSFASLPWWIGNLRSLRSLSISECPSLKVSQSPRHQSYPFASTGRRSSIMAATPAKIQKTEEEWRAVLSPEQFRILRQKGTELRGTGQYNKFYGEGIYNCAGCGTPLYKSTTKFDSGCGWPAFYEGLPGAINRFPDPDGRRTEITCAACGGHLGHVFKGEGFSTPTDERHCVNSISVKFISEK
;
A
#
# COMPACT_ATOMS: atom_id res chain seq x y z
N MET A 1 25.52 -33.29 6.24
CA MET A 1 25.16 -32.03 6.93
C MET A 1 25.15 -32.30 8.44
N ARG A 2 26.27 -32.07 9.14
CA ARG A 2 26.35 -32.36 10.60
C ARG A 2 25.58 -31.27 11.36
N LEU A 3 24.41 -31.64 11.89
CA LEU A 3 23.70 -30.86 12.91
C LEU A 3 24.57 -30.82 14.17
N ILE A 4 25.31 -29.74 14.38
CA ILE A 4 26.07 -29.59 15.61
C ILE A 4 25.09 -29.12 16.69
N LYS A 5 24.59 -30.09 17.49
CA LYS A 5 23.89 -29.79 18.74
C LYS A 5 24.87 -29.04 19.66
N VAL A 6 24.35 -28.03 20.36
CA VAL A 6 25.05 -27.11 21.28
C VAL A 6 25.83 -27.83 22.40
N SER A 7 25.70 -29.15 22.54
CA SER A 7 26.52 -29.98 23.43
C SER A 7 27.95 -30.27 22.94
N SER A 8 28.34 -29.90 21.71
CA SER A 8 29.62 -30.35 21.13
C SER A 8 30.55 -29.26 20.61
N ILE A 9 30.33 -27.98 20.90
CA ILE A 9 31.22 -26.92 20.42
C ILE A 9 31.97 -26.25 21.57
N LYS A 10 33.22 -26.70 21.76
CA LYS A 10 34.25 -25.99 22.54
C LYS A 10 34.62 -24.60 21.95
N ALA A 11 34.07 -24.20 20.81
CA ALA A 11 34.25 -22.86 20.22
C ALA A 11 33.33 -21.76 20.80
N PHE A 12 32.46 -22.09 21.76
CA PHE A 12 31.66 -21.12 22.53
C PHE A 12 32.24 -20.86 23.93
N SER A 13 33.56 -20.66 24.05
CA SER A 13 34.20 -20.28 25.32
C SER A 13 33.76 -18.91 25.87
N PHE A 14 32.89 -18.18 25.14
CA PHE A 14 32.42 -16.83 25.45
C PHE A 14 30.91 -16.71 25.70
N ILE A 15 30.13 -17.81 25.64
CA ILE A 15 28.81 -17.79 26.29
C ILE A 15 29.09 -17.67 27.78
N PRO A 16 28.55 -16.65 28.50
CA PRO A 16 28.79 -16.51 29.93
C PRO A 16 28.53 -17.85 30.60
N LYS A 17 29.45 -18.31 31.47
CA LYS A 17 29.32 -19.60 32.20
C LYS A 17 28.00 -19.73 33.00
N HIS A 18 27.22 -18.65 33.08
CA HIS A 18 25.91 -18.55 33.74
C HIS A 18 24.70 -18.56 32.78
N LEU A 19 24.89 -18.72 31.45
CA LEU A 19 23.76 -18.88 30.53
C LEU A 19 23.22 -20.31 30.64
N PHE A 20 22.30 -20.52 31.58
CA PHE A 20 21.51 -21.75 31.70
C PHE A 20 20.63 -21.90 30.46
N LEU A 21 21.16 -22.57 29.43
CA LEU A 21 20.39 -23.01 28.27
C LEU A 21 19.44 -24.12 28.71
N SER A 22 18.14 -23.90 28.60
CA SER A 22 17.14 -24.95 28.86
C SER A 22 17.20 -26.01 27.74
N ARG A 23 16.63 -27.21 27.96
CA ARG A 23 16.51 -28.25 26.90
C ARG A 23 15.77 -27.77 25.64
N LYS A 24 15.06 -26.63 25.71
CA LYS A 24 14.32 -26.01 24.59
C LYS A 24 15.14 -24.96 23.82
N ASP A 25 16.27 -24.51 24.34
CA ASP A 25 17.06 -23.42 23.76
C ASP A 25 17.95 -23.97 22.63
N ARG A 26 17.89 -23.36 21.44
CA ARG A 26 18.65 -23.83 20.26
C ARG A 26 19.29 -22.68 19.52
N ILE A 27 20.62 -22.59 19.65
CA ILE A 27 21.47 -21.76 18.79
C ILE A 27 22.10 -22.69 17.75
N SER A 28 21.88 -22.42 16.46
CA SER A 28 22.55 -23.12 15.37
C SER A 28 23.27 -22.12 14.48
N ALA A 29 24.51 -22.44 14.15
CA ALA A 29 25.32 -21.67 13.21
C ALA A 29 25.89 -22.64 12.18
N SER A 30 25.85 -22.26 10.90
CA SER A 30 26.39 -23.07 9.81
C SER A 30 27.23 -22.21 8.87
N GLY A 31 28.26 -22.81 8.31
CA GLY A 31 29.29 -22.15 7.52
C GLY A 31 30.17 -23.16 6.79
N SER A 32 30.97 -22.70 5.83
CA SER A 32 31.98 -23.50 5.14
C SER A 32 33.31 -23.43 5.89
N ASP A 33 34.12 -24.48 5.78
CA ASP A 33 35.50 -24.52 6.29
C ASP A 33 36.43 -23.95 5.22
N PRO A 34 36.95 -22.71 5.36
CA PRO A 34 38.00 -22.23 4.48
C PRO A 34 39.30 -22.67 5.12
N SER A 35 39.76 -23.87 4.78
CA SER A 35 41.13 -24.35 4.94
C SER A 35 42.03 -23.45 5.81
N SER A 36 42.12 -23.80 7.10
CA SER A 36 43.21 -23.46 8.04
C SER A 36 43.16 -22.18 8.89
N ILE A 37 42.14 -21.30 8.85
CA ILE A 37 42.14 -20.06 9.69
C ILE A 37 40.88 -19.80 10.53
N GLY A 38 39.83 -20.62 10.44
CA GLY A 38 38.70 -20.57 11.39
C GLY A 38 37.33 -20.65 10.73
N TYR A 39 36.33 -21.01 11.54
CA TYR A 39 34.95 -21.16 11.08
C TYR A 39 34.34 -19.81 10.68
N VAL A 40 33.89 -19.71 9.42
CA VAL A 40 33.13 -18.56 8.91
C VAL A 40 31.65 -18.93 8.89
N PHE A 41 30.87 -18.39 9.82
CA PHE A 41 29.43 -18.65 9.89
C PHE A 41 28.66 -17.72 8.94
N SER A 42 27.96 -18.30 7.97
CA SER A 42 27.12 -17.55 7.01
C SER A 42 25.64 -17.57 7.37
N LYS A 43 25.20 -18.51 8.22
CA LYS A 43 23.82 -18.57 8.72
C LYS A 43 23.79 -18.73 10.23
N LEU A 44 22.96 -17.94 10.89
CA LEU A 44 22.72 -17.98 12.33
C LEU A 44 21.22 -18.10 12.60
N SER A 45 20.84 -19.05 13.44
CA SER A 45 19.49 -19.19 13.96
C SER A 45 19.52 -19.28 15.48
N VAL A 46 18.77 -18.40 16.13
CA VAL A 46 18.66 -18.31 17.59
C VAL A 46 17.20 -18.51 17.95
N ASN A 47 16.89 -19.63 18.61
CA ASN A 47 15.51 -20.00 18.93
C ASN A 47 15.34 -20.28 20.42
N SER A 48 14.31 -19.69 21.02
CA SER A 48 13.94 -19.87 22.43
C SER A 48 15.10 -19.56 23.38
N CYS A 49 15.74 -18.41 23.19
CA CYS A 49 16.83 -17.93 24.05
C CYS A 49 16.44 -16.59 24.72
N PRO A 50 15.45 -16.56 25.63
CA PRO A 50 14.93 -15.31 26.21
C PRO A 50 15.89 -14.62 27.18
N LYS A 51 16.88 -15.34 27.70
CA LYS A 51 17.92 -14.80 28.60
C LYS A 51 19.17 -14.33 27.87
N LEU A 52 19.25 -14.57 26.57
CA LEU A 52 20.39 -14.11 25.78
C LEU A 52 20.30 -12.58 25.70
N THR A 53 21.39 -11.90 26.04
CA THR A 53 21.47 -10.44 26.09
C THR A 53 22.38 -9.86 25.00
N SER A 54 23.28 -10.68 24.45
CA SER A 54 24.19 -10.29 23.38
C SER A 54 24.45 -11.43 22.40
N LEU A 55 24.83 -11.06 21.17
CA LEU A 55 25.35 -11.99 20.17
C LEU A 55 26.77 -11.55 19.80
N PRO A 56 27.67 -12.51 19.49
CA PRO A 56 29.00 -12.16 19.00
C PRO A 56 28.93 -11.58 17.59
N ILE A 57 30.02 -10.96 17.16
CA ILE A 57 30.15 -10.34 15.82
C ILE A 57 30.29 -11.44 14.77
N PHE A 58 29.43 -11.42 13.76
CA PHE A 58 29.49 -12.33 12.61
C PHE A 58 29.68 -11.52 11.32
N PRO A 59 30.94 -11.24 10.89
CA PRO A 59 31.22 -10.30 9.81
C PRO A 59 30.82 -10.79 8.40
N GLN A 60 30.50 -12.07 8.26
CA GLN A 60 30.14 -12.73 6.98
C GLN A 60 28.72 -13.30 7.00
N LEU A 61 27.86 -12.80 7.88
CA LEU A 61 26.53 -13.35 8.07
C LEU A 61 25.60 -12.99 6.92
N GLU A 62 25.16 -13.99 6.16
CA GLU A 62 24.20 -13.81 5.06
C GLU A 62 22.75 -14.06 5.49
N GLN A 63 22.53 -14.89 6.51
CA GLN A 63 21.19 -15.23 6.99
C GLN A 63 21.11 -15.16 8.52
N LEU A 64 20.11 -14.44 9.00
CA LEU A 64 19.80 -14.30 10.42
C LEU A 64 18.36 -14.74 10.68
N SER A 65 18.18 -15.66 11.62
CA SER A 65 16.88 -16.13 12.08
C SER A 65 16.81 -15.99 13.60
N LEU A 66 15.80 -15.29 14.08
CA LEU A 66 15.58 -14.99 15.49
C LEU A 66 14.16 -15.43 15.85
N SER A 67 14.03 -16.30 16.85
CA SER A 67 12.74 -16.71 17.38
C SER A 67 12.72 -16.80 18.89
N ASN A 68 11.70 -16.23 19.53
CA ASN A 68 11.49 -16.25 20.98
C ASN A 68 12.76 -15.83 21.76
N ILE A 69 13.30 -14.66 21.42
CA ILE A 69 14.48 -14.05 22.03
C ILE A 69 14.14 -12.73 22.74
N ASN A 70 15.07 -12.21 23.54
CA ASN A 70 14.93 -10.90 24.17
C ASN A 70 15.10 -9.75 23.15
N GLU A 71 14.24 -8.74 23.20
CA GLU A 71 14.36 -7.53 22.36
C GLU A 71 15.62 -6.71 22.60
N GLY A 72 16.24 -6.79 23.78
CA GLY A 72 17.51 -6.13 24.08
C GLY A 72 18.63 -6.55 23.10
N ILE A 73 18.60 -7.81 22.63
CA ILE A 73 19.52 -8.27 21.58
C ILE A 73 19.31 -7.48 20.30
N LEU A 74 18.05 -7.15 19.96
CA LEU A 74 17.73 -6.41 18.74
C LEU A 74 18.39 -5.02 18.74
N ARG A 75 18.42 -4.35 19.90
CA ARG A 75 19.09 -3.06 20.04
C ARG A 75 20.61 -3.15 19.88
N MET A 76 21.21 -4.22 20.40
CA MET A 76 22.68 -4.36 20.43
C MET A 76 23.29 -4.83 19.11
N THR A 77 22.66 -5.79 18.43
CA THR A 77 23.30 -6.35 17.22
C THR A 77 23.23 -5.41 16.02
N GLY A 78 22.37 -4.39 16.03
CA GLY A 78 22.27 -3.38 14.97
C GLY A 78 23.53 -2.54 14.76
N ASN A 79 24.37 -2.42 15.79
CA ASN A 79 25.66 -1.73 15.71
C ASN A 79 26.83 -2.66 15.37
N GLN A 80 26.63 -3.98 15.47
CA GLN A 80 27.68 -5.00 15.33
C GLN A 80 27.53 -5.90 14.10
N LEU A 81 26.35 -5.93 13.45
CA LEU A 81 26.14 -6.61 12.17
C LEU A 81 26.67 -5.74 11.03
N GLN A 82 27.95 -5.94 10.66
CA GLN A 82 28.53 -5.36 9.43
C GLN A 82 28.49 -6.39 8.28
N SER A 83 27.73 -6.07 7.22
CA SER A 83 27.67 -6.76 5.90
C SER A 83 27.13 -8.21 5.89
N PRO A 84 26.95 -8.86 4.72
CA PRO A 84 26.08 -8.57 3.59
C PRO A 84 24.73 -9.29 3.76
N LEU A 85 24.06 -9.15 4.92
CA LEU A 85 22.84 -9.90 5.26
C LEU A 85 21.83 -9.91 4.11
N LYS A 86 21.58 -11.10 3.55
CA LYS A 86 20.65 -11.35 2.43
C LYS A 86 19.28 -11.79 2.93
N LYS A 87 19.21 -12.48 4.08
CA LYS A 87 17.97 -13.06 4.59
C LYS A 87 17.79 -12.76 6.08
N LEU A 88 16.61 -12.26 6.44
CA LEU A 88 16.22 -11.96 7.81
C LEU A 88 14.88 -12.61 8.13
N PHE A 89 14.86 -13.41 9.20
CA PHE A 89 13.66 -14.08 9.71
C PHE A 89 13.48 -13.70 11.18
N ILE A 90 12.35 -13.08 11.53
CA ILE A 90 11.98 -12.76 12.92
C ILE A 90 10.64 -13.42 13.20
N TRP A 91 10.62 -14.40 14.09
CA TRP A 91 9.46 -15.26 14.34
C TRP A 91 9.17 -15.38 15.85
N ASP A 92 7.94 -15.60 16.27
CA ASP A 92 7.59 -15.89 17.67
C ASP A 92 8.18 -14.88 18.68
N MET A 93 8.09 -13.59 18.36
CA MET A 93 8.57 -12.51 19.22
C MET A 93 7.36 -11.81 19.85
N PRO A 94 6.79 -12.35 20.95
CA PRO A 94 5.51 -11.88 21.48
C PRO A 94 5.58 -10.46 22.07
N THR A 95 6.77 -10.01 22.49
CA THR A 95 6.94 -8.69 23.07
C THR A 95 7.27 -7.62 22.03
N LEU A 96 7.74 -8.00 20.84
CA LEU A 96 8.34 -7.09 19.85
C LEU A 96 7.34 -6.06 19.35
N GLU A 97 7.55 -4.80 19.73
CA GLU A 97 6.67 -3.70 19.33
C GLU A 97 7.02 -3.10 17.96
N LYS A 98 8.32 -3.01 17.66
CA LYS A 98 8.87 -2.43 16.43
C LYS A 98 10.16 -3.14 16.03
N VAL A 99 10.35 -3.39 14.74
CA VAL A 99 11.66 -3.78 14.21
C VAL A 99 12.57 -2.55 14.21
N PRO A 100 13.80 -2.59 14.77
CA PRO A 100 14.68 -1.42 14.84
C PRO A 100 14.93 -0.81 13.46
N LYS A 101 14.67 0.48 13.31
CA LYS A 101 14.86 1.22 12.06
C LYS A 101 16.31 1.19 11.59
N GLU A 102 17.25 1.24 12.54
CA GLU A 102 18.68 1.23 12.33
C GLU A 102 19.15 -0.05 11.64
N TRP A 103 18.47 -1.18 11.87
CA TRP A 103 18.76 -2.44 11.18
C TRP A 103 18.41 -2.34 9.70
N LEU A 104 17.17 -1.93 9.44
CA LEU A 104 16.63 -1.90 8.08
C LEU A 104 17.34 -0.86 7.21
N GLN A 105 17.83 0.23 7.80
CA GLN A 105 18.67 1.20 7.09
C GLN A 105 20.05 0.64 6.70
N ARG A 106 20.61 -0.29 7.48
CA ARG A 106 21.95 -0.87 7.27
C ARG A 106 21.94 -2.12 6.40
N PHE A 107 20.88 -2.91 6.42
CA PHE A 107 20.78 -4.16 5.64
C PHE A 107 20.46 -3.92 4.17
N THR A 108 21.19 -3.04 3.50
CA THR A 108 20.96 -2.68 2.08
C THR A 108 21.15 -3.85 1.11
N SER A 109 21.78 -4.94 1.55
CA SER A 109 21.91 -6.19 0.78
C SER A 109 20.80 -7.22 1.00
N LEU A 110 19.78 -6.88 1.80
CA LEU A 110 18.69 -7.81 2.12
C LEU A 110 17.86 -8.12 0.89
N GLU A 111 17.69 -9.40 0.60
CA GLU A 111 16.91 -9.94 -0.52
C GLU A 111 15.59 -10.57 -0.05
N SER A 112 15.56 -11.10 1.17
CA SER A 112 14.40 -11.80 1.73
C SER A 112 14.18 -11.40 3.18
N MET A 113 12.97 -10.97 3.52
CA MET A 113 12.58 -10.65 4.89
C MET A 113 11.30 -11.38 5.24
N SER A 114 11.23 -11.95 6.45
CA SER A 114 10.05 -12.64 6.96
C SER A 114 9.81 -12.28 8.42
N LEU A 115 8.57 -11.88 8.72
CA LEU A 115 8.08 -11.54 10.05
C LEU A 115 6.90 -12.47 10.38
N GLY A 116 7.03 -13.27 11.43
CA GLY A 116 6.04 -14.28 11.82
C GLY A 116 5.65 -14.17 13.29
N ASN A 117 4.37 -14.32 13.64
CA ASN A 117 3.89 -14.46 15.02
C ASN A 117 4.47 -13.41 16.01
N CYS A 118 4.58 -12.15 15.55
CA CYS A 118 5.04 -11.02 16.36
C CYS A 118 3.80 -10.27 16.88
N LEU A 119 3.26 -10.72 18.03
CA LEU A 119 1.92 -10.34 18.47
C LEU A 119 1.74 -8.85 18.78
N LYS A 120 2.78 -8.18 19.31
CA LYS A 120 2.78 -6.75 19.65
C LYS A 120 3.30 -5.83 18.55
N LEU A 121 3.70 -6.38 17.41
CA LEU A 121 4.27 -5.57 16.33
C LEU A 121 3.16 -4.69 15.74
N THR A 122 3.31 -3.36 15.84
CA THR A 122 2.23 -2.42 15.48
C THR A 122 2.35 -1.84 14.09
N SER A 123 3.57 -1.68 13.58
CA SER A 123 3.86 -1.03 12.30
C SER A 123 5.14 -1.61 11.67
N LEU A 124 5.27 -1.45 10.35
CA LEU A 124 6.55 -1.62 9.67
C LEU A 124 7.34 -0.31 9.74
N SER A 125 8.67 -0.39 9.81
CA SER A 125 9.50 0.81 9.89
C SER A 125 9.79 1.43 8.53
N LEU A 126 9.79 2.77 8.44
CA LEU A 126 10.23 3.52 7.27
C LEU A 126 11.70 3.24 6.87
N GLY A 127 12.50 2.67 7.79
CA GLY A 127 13.85 2.22 7.48
C GLY A 127 13.91 1.23 6.30
N MET A 128 12.81 0.50 6.05
CA MET A 128 12.70 -0.42 4.92
C MET A 128 12.88 0.25 3.55
N GLN A 129 12.64 1.57 3.41
CA GLN A 129 12.84 2.29 2.14
C GLN A 129 14.27 2.15 1.57
N LYS A 130 15.27 1.86 2.41
CA LYS A 130 16.67 1.68 1.97
C LYS A 130 16.97 0.28 1.42
N LEU A 131 16.04 -0.67 1.56
CA LEU A 131 16.20 -2.06 1.16
C LEU A 131 15.94 -2.25 -0.35
N THR A 132 16.71 -1.58 -1.19
CA THR A 132 16.50 -1.55 -2.65
C THR A 132 16.68 -2.93 -3.32
N LYS A 133 17.40 -3.86 -2.68
CA LYS A 133 17.57 -5.25 -3.15
C LYS A 133 16.48 -6.20 -2.70
N LEU A 134 15.60 -5.79 -1.77
CA LEU A 134 14.59 -6.67 -1.18
C LEU A 134 13.68 -7.20 -2.29
N ALA A 135 13.69 -8.52 -2.44
CA ALA A 135 12.99 -9.24 -3.48
C ALA A 135 11.71 -9.90 -2.94
N ARG A 136 11.76 -10.37 -1.69
CA ARG A 136 10.66 -11.11 -1.06
C ARG A 136 10.36 -10.59 0.35
N LEU A 137 9.09 -10.33 0.61
CA LEU A 137 8.58 -9.93 1.92
C LEU A 137 7.46 -10.88 2.34
N ASP A 138 7.62 -11.49 3.50
CA ASP A 138 6.64 -12.41 4.08
C ASP A 138 6.22 -11.92 5.46
N ILE A 139 4.92 -11.77 5.68
CA ILE A 139 4.36 -11.28 6.94
C ILE A 139 3.23 -12.21 7.35
N GLN A 140 3.39 -12.87 8.50
CA GLN A 140 2.49 -13.90 8.99
C GLN A 140 2.12 -13.67 10.46
N GLU A 141 0.84 -13.82 10.80
CA GLU A 141 0.36 -13.91 12.19
C GLU A 141 0.70 -12.72 13.12
N CYS A 142 1.00 -11.55 12.55
CA CYS A 142 1.23 -10.32 13.31
C CYS A 142 -0.12 -9.63 13.60
N LYS A 143 -0.75 -10.01 14.71
CA LYS A 143 -2.15 -9.63 15.03
C LYS A 143 -2.37 -8.12 15.17
N ASP A 144 -1.41 -7.41 15.76
CA ASP A 144 -1.54 -5.96 15.99
C ASP A 144 -1.00 -5.07 14.87
N LEU A 145 -0.45 -5.67 13.81
CA LEU A 145 0.28 -4.96 12.76
C LEU A 145 -0.65 -4.22 11.80
N HIS A 146 -0.39 -2.92 11.64
CA HIS A 146 -0.93 -2.09 10.58
C HIS A 146 0.08 -1.95 9.44
N LEU A 147 -0.33 -2.32 8.23
CA LEU A 147 0.54 -2.25 7.04
C LEU A 147 0.44 -0.93 6.27
N SER A 148 -0.47 -0.04 6.68
CA SER A 148 -0.73 1.24 6.01
C SER A 148 -0.12 2.45 6.71
N VAL A 149 0.31 2.29 7.98
CA VAL A 149 0.90 3.37 8.77
C VAL A 149 2.31 3.02 9.25
N ASP A 150 3.13 4.04 9.41
CA ASP A 150 4.47 3.93 9.96
C ASP A 150 4.49 3.98 11.50
N GLU A 151 5.70 4.00 12.05
CA GLU A 151 6.00 4.05 13.47
C GLU A 151 5.52 5.33 14.18
N ASP A 152 5.22 6.39 13.42
CA ASP A 152 4.74 7.70 13.87
C ASP A 152 3.23 7.89 13.57
N GLY A 153 2.57 6.91 12.96
CA GLY A 153 1.16 6.95 12.60
C GLY A 153 0.86 7.66 11.27
N ASN A 154 1.88 8.03 10.50
CA ASN A 154 1.72 8.60 9.16
C ASN A 154 1.54 7.49 8.12
N ALA A 155 1.12 7.85 6.91
CA ALA A 155 1.01 6.88 5.81
C ALA A 155 2.38 6.24 5.51
N LEU A 156 2.43 4.91 5.56
CA LEU A 156 3.66 4.16 5.32
C LEU A 156 4.03 4.24 3.84
N GLN A 157 5.15 4.89 3.54
CA GLN A 157 5.67 5.02 2.18
C GLN A 157 6.88 4.09 2.01
N LEU A 158 6.81 3.12 1.09
CA LEU A 158 7.91 2.17 0.82
C LEU A 158 8.35 2.17 -0.65
N GLN A 159 8.34 3.35 -1.29
CA GLN A 159 8.67 3.51 -2.72
C GLN A 159 10.11 3.09 -3.08
N GLY A 160 11.02 3.07 -2.10
CA GLY A 160 12.39 2.61 -2.30
C GLY A 160 12.56 1.09 -2.51
N LEU A 161 11.50 0.30 -2.32
CA LEU A 161 11.51 -1.16 -2.53
C LEU A 161 11.42 -1.55 -4.02
N THR A 162 12.32 -1.00 -4.84
CA THR A 162 12.27 -1.09 -6.31
C THR A 162 12.45 -2.50 -6.88
N ASN A 163 12.96 -3.44 -6.08
CA ASN A 163 13.19 -4.83 -6.51
C ASN A 163 12.18 -5.85 -5.96
N LEU A 164 11.23 -5.39 -5.14
CA LEU A 164 10.27 -6.27 -4.47
C LEU A 164 9.31 -6.87 -5.48
N HIS A 165 9.29 -8.20 -5.56
CA HIS A 165 8.50 -8.92 -6.55
C HIS A 165 7.65 -10.05 -5.98
N ASP A 166 7.92 -10.53 -4.76
CA ASP A 166 7.10 -11.52 -4.05
C ASP A 166 6.68 -10.96 -2.69
N VAL A 167 5.37 -10.83 -2.47
CA VAL A 167 4.79 -10.38 -1.20
C VAL A 167 3.78 -11.40 -0.72
N ARG A 168 3.96 -11.90 0.50
CA ARG A 168 3.01 -12.77 1.20
C ARG A 168 2.51 -12.07 2.45
N ILE A 169 1.18 -12.01 2.57
CA ILE A 169 0.50 -11.48 3.75
C ILE A 169 -0.48 -12.54 4.23
N ILE A 170 -0.21 -13.07 5.43
CA ILE A 170 -0.88 -14.25 5.98
C ILE A 170 -1.40 -13.91 7.38
N GLN A 171 -2.68 -14.15 7.65
CA GLN A 171 -3.25 -14.00 9.01
C GLN A 171 -2.98 -12.64 9.65
N ILE A 172 -3.20 -11.55 8.91
CA ILE A 172 -3.13 -10.17 9.41
C ILE A 172 -4.56 -9.64 9.63
N PRO A 173 -5.11 -9.74 10.86
CA PRO A 173 -6.52 -9.47 11.12
C PRO A 173 -6.88 -7.98 11.05
N LYS A 174 -5.92 -7.06 11.17
CA LYS A 174 -6.16 -5.61 11.01
C LYS A 174 -6.13 -5.14 9.56
N LEU A 175 -5.75 -6.00 8.62
CA LEU A 175 -5.68 -5.62 7.22
C LEU A 175 -7.07 -5.62 6.59
N VAL A 176 -7.65 -4.43 6.43
CA VAL A 176 -8.98 -4.25 5.81
C VAL A 176 -8.89 -4.13 4.28
N SER A 177 -7.83 -3.51 3.78
CA SER A 177 -7.53 -3.34 2.35
C SER A 177 -6.02 -3.31 2.12
N LEU A 178 -5.55 -3.52 0.89
CA LEU A 178 -4.10 -3.50 0.62
C LEU A 178 -3.52 -2.09 0.78
N PRO A 179 -2.31 -1.95 1.35
CA PRO A 179 -1.69 -0.65 1.56
C PRO A 179 -1.20 0.00 0.26
N GLU A 180 -1.28 1.33 0.19
CA GLU A 180 -0.94 2.13 -1.00
C GLU A 180 0.52 1.99 -1.45
N TRP A 181 1.48 1.68 -0.56
CA TRP A 181 2.88 1.51 -0.99
C TRP A 181 3.08 0.35 -1.96
N LEU A 182 2.17 -0.64 -2.00
CA LEU A 182 2.19 -1.73 -2.99
C LEU A 182 1.91 -1.23 -4.41
N LEU A 183 1.13 -0.15 -4.56
CA LEU A 183 0.82 0.47 -5.87
C LEU A 183 2.08 0.93 -6.59
N HIS A 184 3.06 1.43 -5.83
CA HIS A 184 4.26 2.06 -6.37
C HIS A 184 5.40 1.08 -6.66
N LEU A 185 5.17 -0.24 -6.51
CA LEU A 185 6.22 -1.25 -6.70
C LEU A 185 6.34 -1.63 -8.18
N PRO A 186 7.44 -1.26 -8.87
CA PRO A 186 7.55 -1.46 -10.31
C PRO A 186 7.71 -2.94 -10.71
N LYS A 187 8.18 -3.80 -9.79
CA LYS A 187 8.49 -5.21 -10.06
C LYS A 187 7.57 -6.20 -9.35
N LEU A 188 6.49 -5.77 -8.71
CA LEU A 188 5.59 -6.68 -7.99
C LEU A 188 5.00 -7.73 -8.95
N GLN A 189 5.37 -9.01 -8.78
CA GLN A 189 4.98 -10.13 -9.66
C GLN A 189 4.03 -11.10 -8.97
N HIS A 190 4.24 -11.36 -7.69
CA HIS A 190 3.48 -12.33 -6.91
C HIS A 190 2.95 -11.68 -5.64
N LEU A 191 1.63 -11.71 -5.47
CA LEU A 191 0.97 -11.24 -4.25
C LEU A 191 0.06 -12.36 -3.71
N TYR A 192 0.34 -12.80 -2.49
CA TYR A 192 -0.42 -13.84 -1.81
C TYR A 192 -1.10 -13.27 -0.57
N LEU A 193 -2.42 -13.36 -0.52
CA LEU A 193 -3.27 -12.91 0.57
C LEU A 193 -4.00 -14.12 1.14
N ILE A 194 -3.60 -14.54 2.34
CA ILE A 194 -4.05 -15.84 2.89
C ILE A 194 -4.62 -15.60 4.28
N ASN A 195 -5.82 -16.13 4.52
CA ASN A 195 -6.44 -16.16 5.85
C ASN A 195 -6.57 -14.75 6.48
N LEU A 196 -7.09 -13.79 5.71
CA LEU A 196 -7.27 -12.41 6.17
C LEU A 196 -8.73 -12.18 6.60
N SER A 197 -8.99 -12.30 7.91
CA SER A 197 -10.33 -12.30 8.48
C SER A 197 -11.13 -11.02 8.22
N SER A 198 -10.47 -9.85 8.24
CA SER A 198 -11.11 -8.53 8.09
C SER A 198 -10.88 -7.89 6.72
N PHE A 199 -10.18 -8.58 5.82
CA PHE A 199 -9.89 -8.08 4.48
C PHE A 199 -11.18 -8.00 3.67
N ALA A 200 -11.70 -6.79 3.52
CA ALA A 200 -13.04 -6.55 3.04
C ALA A 200 -13.09 -6.28 1.53
N SER A 201 -12.04 -5.69 0.98
CA SER A 201 -11.97 -5.31 -0.42
C SER A 201 -10.54 -5.30 -0.96
N LEU A 202 -10.42 -5.65 -2.24
CA LEU A 202 -9.23 -5.35 -3.03
C LEU A 202 -9.27 -3.89 -3.46
N PRO A 203 -8.17 -3.13 -3.37
CA PRO A 203 -8.11 -1.78 -3.91
C PRO A 203 -8.27 -1.77 -5.43
N TRP A 204 -8.85 -0.69 -5.95
CA TRP A 204 -9.13 -0.49 -7.37
C TRP A 204 -7.87 -0.57 -8.25
N TRP A 205 -6.71 -0.20 -7.71
CA TRP A 205 -5.45 -0.19 -8.44
C TRP A 205 -4.81 -1.58 -8.59
N ILE A 206 -5.33 -2.63 -7.96
CA ILE A 206 -4.74 -3.98 -8.06
C ILE A 206 -4.67 -4.48 -9.52
N GLY A 207 -5.67 -4.12 -10.34
CA GLY A 207 -5.71 -4.45 -11.76
C GLY A 207 -4.73 -3.64 -12.63
N ASN A 208 -4.17 -2.55 -12.09
CA ASN A 208 -3.23 -1.68 -12.80
C ASN A 208 -1.75 -2.07 -12.59
N LEU A 209 -1.48 -3.07 -11.76
CA LEU A 209 -0.13 -3.57 -11.51
C LEU A 209 0.40 -4.30 -12.75
N ARG A 210 1.08 -3.57 -13.64
CA ARG A 210 1.57 -4.08 -14.95
C ARG A 210 2.51 -5.27 -14.85
N SER A 211 3.21 -5.41 -13.73
CA SER A 211 4.19 -6.48 -13.49
C SER A 211 3.58 -7.71 -12.82
N LEU A 212 2.34 -7.64 -12.34
CA LEU A 212 1.72 -8.70 -11.54
C LEU A 212 1.41 -9.91 -12.42
N ARG A 213 1.97 -11.06 -12.05
CA ARG A 213 1.81 -12.35 -12.74
C ARG A 213 0.88 -13.30 -11.99
N SER A 214 0.84 -13.18 -10.67
CA SER A 214 0.04 -14.05 -9.82
C SER A 214 -0.53 -13.25 -8.65
N LEU A 215 -1.85 -13.29 -8.53
CA LEU A 215 -2.60 -12.85 -7.36
C LEU A 215 -3.33 -14.05 -6.79
N SER A 216 -2.96 -14.48 -5.59
CA SER A 216 -3.62 -15.57 -4.89
C SER A 216 -4.33 -15.03 -3.67
N ILE A 217 -5.63 -15.28 -3.57
CA ILE A 217 -6.43 -14.90 -2.42
C ILE A 217 -7.15 -16.14 -1.92
N SER A 218 -6.86 -16.55 -0.69
CA SER A 218 -7.47 -17.71 -0.07
C SER A 218 -7.88 -17.39 1.36
N GLU A 219 -8.95 -18.03 1.83
CA GLU A 219 -9.40 -17.94 3.23
C GLU A 219 -9.67 -16.49 3.69
N CYS A 220 -10.17 -15.61 2.82
CA CYS A 220 -10.52 -14.23 3.16
C CYS A 220 -12.06 -14.09 3.28
N PRO A 221 -12.68 -14.42 4.43
CA PRO A 221 -14.14 -14.56 4.54
C PRO A 221 -14.90 -13.25 4.42
N SER A 222 -14.27 -12.13 4.77
CA SER A 222 -14.88 -10.79 4.70
C SER A 222 -14.76 -10.15 3.32
N LEU A 223 -14.05 -10.79 2.38
CA LEU A 223 -13.85 -10.25 1.05
C LEU A 223 -15.16 -10.31 0.27
N LYS A 224 -15.81 -9.14 0.14
CA LYS A 224 -17.05 -9.03 -0.61
C LYS A 224 -16.70 -8.92 -2.09
N VAL A 225 -16.86 -10.02 -2.83
CA VAL A 225 -16.94 -9.96 -4.28
C VAL A 225 -18.30 -9.36 -4.61
N SER A 226 -18.33 -8.12 -5.13
CA SER A 226 -19.57 -7.47 -5.52
C SER A 226 -20.27 -8.32 -6.60
N GLN A 227 -21.41 -8.93 -6.25
CA GLN A 227 -22.30 -9.51 -7.25
C GLN A 227 -22.84 -8.38 -8.13
N SER A 228 -22.67 -8.52 -9.45
CA SER A 228 -23.37 -7.71 -10.44
C SER A 228 -24.88 -7.84 -10.23
N PRO A 229 -25.69 -6.77 -10.41
CA PRO A 229 -27.14 -6.91 -10.35
C PRO A 229 -27.61 -7.91 -11.40
N ARG A 230 -28.47 -8.85 -10.98
CA ARG A 230 -29.09 -9.87 -11.84
C ARG A 230 -29.81 -9.16 -12.98
N HIS A 231 -29.38 -9.40 -14.21
CA HIS A 231 -30.18 -9.14 -15.39
C HIS A 231 -31.42 -10.03 -15.34
N GLN A 232 -32.59 -9.41 -15.38
CA GLN A 232 -33.83 -10.10 -15.74
C GLN A 232 -33.68 -10.67 -17.17
N SER A 233 -34.11 -11.91 -17.28
CA SER A 233 -34.09 -12.80 -18.43
C SER A 233 -34.87 -12.29 -19.64
N TYR A 234 -34.25 -12.34 -20.84
CA TYR A 234 -34.91 -12.61 -22.13
C TYR A 234 -33.95 -13.42 -23.04
N PRO A 235 -34.46 -14.24 -23.97
CA PRO A 235 -33.78 -15.46 -24.42
C PRO A 235 -32.85 -15.28 -25.62
N PHE A 236 -31.72 -16.00 -25.55
CA PHE A 236 -30.88 -16.63 -26.58
C PHE A 236 -30.81 -16.06 -28.02
N ALA A 237 -29.61 -15.61 -28.41
CA ALA A 237 -28.95 -16.03 -29.65
C ALA A 237 -27.43 -15.82 -29.54
N SER A 238 -26.68 -16.73 -30.14
CA SER A 238 -25.26 -17.01 -29.93
C SER A 238 -24.30 -16.18 -30.81
N THR A 239 -23.02 -16.28 -30.43
CA THR A 239 -21.77 -16.04 -31.20
C THR A 239 -21.04 -14.70 -31.01
N GLY A 240 -19.72 -14.79 -30.81
CA GLY A 240 -18.77 -13.73 -31.22
C GLY A 240 -17.93 -13.07 -30.12
N ARG A 241 -16.63 -13.35 -30.11
CA ARG A 241 -15.56 -12.65 -29.36
C ARG A 241 -15.62 -11.11 -29.49
N ARG A 242 -15.46 -10.42 -28.34
CA ARG A 242 -14.48 -9.34 -28.03
C ARG A 242 -14.93 -8.65 -26.74
N SER A 243 -14.25 -8.92 -25.61
CA SER A 243 -14.55 -8.23 -24.35
C SER A 243 -13.86 -6.87 -24.31
N SER A 244 -14.67 -5.84 -24.54
CA SER A 244 -14.38 -4.44 -24.32
C SER A 244 -14.16 -4.13 -22.84
N ILE A 245 -13.21 -3.23 -22.60
CA ILE A 245 -12.75 -2.66 -21.34
C ILE A 245 -13.95 -2.07 -20.55
N MET A 246 -14.12 -2.46 -19.29
CA MET A 246 -15.02 -1.76 -18.35
C MET A 246 -14.21 -1.15 -17.22
N ALA A 247 -14.17 0.18 -17.19
CA ALA A 247 -13.53 0.98 -16.15
C ALA A 247 -14.27 0.82 -14.81
N ALA A 248 -13.54 0.48 -13.75
CA ALA A 248 -14.09 0.36 -12.40
C ALA A 248 -14.08 1.71 -11.66
N THR A 249 -15.23 2.08 -11.12
CA THR A 249 -15.52 3.33 -10.41
C THR A 249 -14.77 3.40 -9.05
N PRO A 250 -14.20 4.56 -8.66
CA PRO A 250 -13.44 4.72 -7.41
C PRO A 250 -14.32 4.48 -6.17
N ALA A 251 -13.69 3.96 -5.10
CA ALA A 251 -14.35 3.69 -3.83
C ALA A 251 -14.94 4.97 -3.22
N LYS A 252 -16.21 4.90 -2.81
CA LYS A 252 -16.95 6.05 -2.28
C LYS A 252 -16.42 6.45 -0.89
N ILE A 253 -15.87 7.65 -0.77
CA ILE A 253 -15.52 8.31 0.49
C ILE A 253 -16.82 8.57 1.26
N GLN A 254 -16.95 7.94 2.43
CA GLN A 254 -18.06 8.16 3.34
C GLN A 254 -17.62 9.10 4.47
N LYS A 255 -18.21 10.29 4.48
CA LYS A 255 -18.16 11.27 5.57
C LYS A 255 -19.56 11.81 5.77
N THR A 256 -19.92 12.16 7.00
CA THR A 256 -21.18 12.82 7.31
C THR A 256 -21.19 14.27 6.81
N GLU A 257 -22.37 14.90 6.73
CA GLU A 257 -22.45 16.32 6.34
C GLU A 257 -21.77 17.24 7.36
N GLU A 258 -21.77 16.87 8.65
CA GLU A 258 -21.09 17.60 9.72
C GLU A 258 -19.57 17.54 9.55
N GLU A 259 -19.03 16.36 9.23
CA GLU A 259 -17.62 16.19 8.93
C GLU A 259 -17.21 16.98 7.69
N TRP A 260 -18.07 17.03 6.66
CA TRP A 260 -17.83 17.88 5.50
C TRP A 260 -17.86 19.37 5.85
N ARG A 261 -18.82 19.81 6.66
CA ARG A 261 -18.92 21.21 7.09
C ARG A 261 -17.72 21.65 7.92
N ALA A 262 -17.06 20.72 8.63
CA ALA A 262 -15.85 21.00 9.40
C ALA A 262 -14.58 21.17 8.53
N VAL A 263 -14.51 20.52 7.36
CA VAL A 263 -13.30 20.52 6.52
C VAL A 263 -13.40 21.37 5.25
N LEU A 264 -14.61 21.73 4.82
CA LEU A 264 -14.85 22.56 3.64
C LEU A 264 -15.07 24.01 4.05
N SER A 265 -14.68 24.96 3.19
CA SER A 265 -15.15 26.33 3.32
C SER A 265 -16.67 26.41 3.14
N PRO A 266 -17.37 27.44 3.66
CA PRO A 266 -18.82 27.59 3.48
C PRO A 266 -19.25 27.51 2.01
N GLU A 267 -18.48 28.11 1.12
CA GLU A 267 -18.75 28.15 -0.31
C GLU A 267 -18.45 26.80 -1.00
N GLN A 268 -17.39 26.09 -0.57
CA GLN A 268 -17.13 24.72 -1.01
C GLN A 268 -18.24 23.76 -0.56
N PHE A 269 -18.73 23.91 0.67
CA PHE A 269 -19.84 23.11 1.19
C PHE A 269 -21.14 23.39 0.41
N ARG A 270 -21.46 24.67 0.17
CA ARG A 270 -22.61 25.09 -0.65
C ARG A 270 -22.60 24.46 -2.03
N ILE A 271 -21.45 24.44 -2.69
CA ILE A 271 -21.33 23.88 -4.04
C ILE A 271 -21.27 22.35 -4.00
N LEU A 272 -20.29 21.75 -3.30
CA LEU A 272 -20.04 20.31 -3.34
C LEU A 272 -21.13 19.48 -2.67
N ARG A 273 -21.79 19.98 -1.61
CA ARG A 273 -22.77 19.21 -0.83
C ARG A 273 -24.21 19.67 -1.06
N GLN A 274 -24.44 20.98 -1.16
CA GLN A 274 -25.77 21.56 -1.37
C GLN A 274 -26.11 21.80 -2.85
N LYS A 275 -25.28 21.30 -3.78
CA LYS A 275 -25.47 21.40 -5.24
C LYS A 275 -25.61 22.85 -5.74
N GLY A 276 -24.94 23.79 -5.07
CA GLY A 276 -24.88 25.18 -5.50
C GLY A 276 -24.06 25.37 -6.78
N THR A 277 -24.26 26.51 -7.44
CA THR A 277 -23.46 26.94 -8.60
C THR A 277 -22.83 28.31 -8.31
N GLU A 278 -21.61 28.53 -8.76
CA GLU A 278 -20.94 29.83 -8.72
C GLU A 278 -21.63 30.84 -9.66
N LEU A 279 -21.45 32.13 -9.40
CA LEU A 279 -21.84 33.17 -10.35
C LEU A 279 -21.06 33.03 -11.66
N ARG A 280 -21.74 33.31 -12.78
CA ARG A 280 -21.13 33.24 -14.11
C ARG A 280 -19.95 34.22 -14.18
N GLY A 281 -18.79 33.74 -14.62
CA GLY A 281 -17.62 34.56 -14.91
C GLY A 281 -16.71 34.83 -13.72
N THR A 282 -17.11 34.51 -12.49
CA THR A 282 -16.35 34.88 -11.28
C THR A 282 -15.38 33.79 -10.81
N GLY A 283 -15.51 32.57 -11.31
CA GLY A 283 -14.71 31.42 -10.86
C GLY A 283 -13.23 31.55 -11.22
N GLN A 284 -12.35 31.27 -10.24
CA GLN A 284 -10.89 31.35 -10.37
C GLN A 284 -10.35 30.64 -11.62
N TYR A 285 -10.91 29.49 -11.98
CA TYR A 285 -10.37 28.66 -13.05
C TYR A 285 -11.05 28.87 -14.41
N ASN A 286 -12.00 29.80 -14.52
CA ASN A 286 -12.72 30.08 -15.76
C ASN A 286 -11.76 30.41 -16.92
N LYS A 287 -10.94 31.46 -16.76
CA LYS A 287 -9.94 31.91 -17.75
C LYS A 287 -8.50 31.50 -17.41
N PHE A 288 -8.33 30.50 -16.55
CA PHE A 288 -7.01 29.95 -16.21
C PHE A 288 -6.70 28.71 -17.06
N TYR A 289 -5.46 28.60 -17.57
CA TYR A 289 -5.01 27.53 -18.47
C TYR A 289 -3.60 27.02 -18.12
N GLY A 290 -3.28 26.86 -16.83
CA GLY A 290 -2.01 26.27 -16.41
C GLY A 290 -1.92 24.77 -16.70
N GLU A 291 -0.70 24.27 -16.90
CA GLU A 291 -0.42 22.84 -17.09
C GLU A 291 -0.40 22.08 -15.75
N GLY A 292 -1.22 21.04 -15.67
CA GLY A 292 -1.40 20.24 -14.46
C GLY A 292 -2.74 19.51 -14.39
N ILE A 293 -3.17 19.20 -13.16
CA ILE A 293 -4.35 18.39 -12.86
C ILE A 293 -5.31 19.18 -11.97
N TYR A 294 -6.61 19.09 -12.27
CA TYR A 294 -7.68 19.61 -11.42
C TYR A 294 -8.23 18.48 -10.56
N ASN A 295 -8.02 18.60 -9.26
CA ASN A 295 -8.48 17.63 -8.26
C ASN A 295 -9.80 18.10 -7.64
N CYS A 296 -10.62 17.18 -7.13
CA CYS A 296 -11.80 17.50 -6.34
C CYS A 296 -11.40 18.33 -5.12
N ALA A 297 -12.02 19.50 -4.94
CA ALA A 297 -11.72 20.35 -3.79
C ALA A 297 -12.12 19.70 -2.45
N GLY A 298 -13.07 18.76 -2.46
CA GLY A 298 -13.51 18.07 -1.25
C GLY A 298 -12.62 16.91 -0.82
N CYS A 299 -12.29 16.00 -1.75
CA CYS A 299 -11.56 14.78 -1.41
C CYS A 299 -10.15 14.68 -2.00
N GLY A 300 -9.75 15.63 -2.85
CA GLY A 300 -8.44 15.61 -3.49
C GLY A 300 -8.30 14.61 -4.65
N THR A 301 -9.33 13.83 -4.99
CA THR A 301 -9.28 12.90 -6.14
C THR A 301 -9.05 13.65 -7.45
N PRO A 302 -8.10 13.24 -8.31
CA PRO A 302 -7.92 13.80 -9.65
C PRO A 302 -9.19 13.68 -10.49
N LEU A 303 -9.65 14.79 -11.10
CA LEU A 303 -10.88 14.83 -11.90
C LEU A 303 -10.61 15.13 -13.37
N TYR A 304 -9.75 16.11 -13.67
CA TYR A 304 -9.50 16.57 -15.03
C TYR A 304 -8.02 16.84 -15.27
N LYS A 305 -7.56 16.60 -16.49
CA LYS A 305 -6.26 17.10 -16.95
C LYS A 305 -6.44 18.49 -17.56
N SER A 306 -5.45 19.35 -17.38
CA SER A 306 -5.38 20.64 -18.09
C SER A 306 -5.50 20.51 -19.61
N THR A 307 -4.98 19.44 -20.20
CA THR A 307 -5.09 19.13 -21.63
C THR A 307 -6.52 18.88 -22.12
N THR A 308 -7.46 18.61 -21.21
CA THR A 308 -8.87 18.45 -21.57
C THR A 308 -9.70 19.72 -21.35
N LYS A 309 -9.08 20.79 -20.82
CA LYS A 309 -9.71 22.10 -20.64
C LYS A 309 -9.76 22.86 -21.96
N PHE A 310 -10.86 23.57 -22.21
CA PHE A 310 -11.00 24.43 -23.39
C PHE A 310 -11.84 25.68 -23.06
N ASP A 311 -11.82 26.68 -23.95
CA ASP A 311 -12.69 27.86 -23.82
C ASP A 311 -14.03 27.59 -24.51
N SER A 312 -15.07 27.40 -23.72
CA SER A 312 -16.43 27.19 -24.24
C SER A 312 -17.29 28.45 -24.21
N GLY A 313 -16.80 29.57 -23.67
CA GLY A 313 -17.58 30.79 -23.45
C GLY A 313 -18.72 30.69 -22.41
N CYS A 314 -18.86 29.56 -21.69
CA CYS A 314 -19.99 29.36 -20.78
C CYS A 314 -19.90 30.24 -19.52
N GLY A 315 -18.69 30.68 -19.14
CA GLY A 315 -18.43 31.51 -17.95
C GLY A 315 -17.98 30.72 -16.72
N TRP A 316 -17.69 29.43 -16.89
CA TRP A 316 -17.08 28.53 -15.90
C TRP A 316 -15.96 27.72 -16.58
N PRO A 317 -15.03 27.11 -15.84
CA PRO A 317 -14.07 26.19 -16.45
C PRO A 317 -14.80 25.05 -17.16
N ALA A 318 -14.41 24.81 -18.41
CA ALA A 318 -14.99 23.80 -19.28
C ALA A 318 -13.95 22.74 -19.64
N PHE A 319 -14.36 21.47 -19.55
CA PHE A 319 -13.54 20.33 -19.95
C PHE A 319 -14.33 19.44 -20.91
N TYR A 320 -13.66 18.80 -21.87
CA TYR A 320 -14.35 17.87 -22.77
C TYR A 320 -14.29 16.41 -22.29
N GLU A 321 -13.39 16.11 -21.36
CA GLU A 321 -13.20 14.76 -20.83
C GLU A 321 -12.65 14.82 -19.40
N GLY A 322 -13.24 14.02 -18.50
CA GLY A 322 -12.69 13.76 -17.17
C GLY A 322 -11.81 12.53 -17.17
N LEU A 323 -10.98 12.39 -16.13
CA LEU A 323 -10.18 11.19 -15.93
C LEU A 323 -11.08 9.94 -15.86
N PRO A 324 -10.65 8.80 -16.44
CA PRO A 324 -11.47 7.58 -16.47
C PRO A 324 -11.96 7.19 -15.07
N GLY A 325 -13.29 7.06 -14.93
CA GLY A 325 -13.95 6.69 -13.67
C GLY A 325 -14.05 7.81 -12.63
N ALA A 326 -13.49 9.00 -12.86
CA ALA A 326 -13.45 10.06 -11.84
C ALA A 326 -14.78 10.81 -11.64
N ILE A 327 -15.72 10.71 -12.60
CA ILE A 327 -16.96 11.49 -12.65
C ILE A 327 -18.17 10.57 -12.79
N ASN A 328 -19.12 10.71 -11.87
CA ASN A 328 -20.45 10.12 -12.02
C ASN A 328 -21.39 11.11 -12.72
N ARG A 329 -22.34 10.57 -13.48
CA ARG A 329 -23.33 11.33 -14.25
C ARG A 329 -24.73 10.95 -13.81
N PHE A 330 -25.55 11.93 -13.44
CA PHE A 330 -26.92 11.73 -13.02
C PHE A 330 -27.84 12.68 -13.80
N PRO A 331 -28.83 12.18 -14.54
CA PRO A 331 -29.83 13.05 -15.15
C PRO A 331 -30.56 13.87 -14.09
N ASP A 332 -30.75 15.16 -14.33
CA ASP A 332 -31.60 16.01 -13.51
C ASP A 332 -33.07 15.52 -13.60
N PRO A 333 -33.90 15.78 -12.59
CA PRO A 333 -35.32 15.41 -12.60
C PRO A 333 -36.10 15.96 -13.82
N ASP A 334 -35.64 17.06 -14.41
CA ASP A 334 -36.23 17.67 -15.61
C ASP A 334 -35.82 16.98 -16.92
N GLY A 335 -34.86 16.05 -16.87
CA GLY A 335 -34.32 15.30 -18.00
C GLY A 335 -33.51 16.15 -18.99
N ARG A 336 -33.29 17.44 -18.72
CA ARG A 336 -32.64 18.38 -19.66
C ARG A 336 -31.14 18.51 -19.43
N ARG A 337 -30.69 18.34 -18.19
CA ARG A 337 -29.27 18.43 -17.83
C ARG A 337 -28.80 17.14 -17.19
N THR A 338 -27.50 16.89 -17.26
CA THR A 338 -26.86 15.78 -16.56
C THR A 338 -25.89 16.35 -15.53
N GLU A 339 -26.21 16.20 -14.26
CA GLU A 339 -25.35 16.53 -13.14
C GLU A 339 -24.07 15.67 -13.21
N ILE A 340 -22.93 16.31 -12.99
CA ILE A 340 -21.64 15.63 -12.80
C ILE A 340 -21.19 15.76 -11.35
N THR A 341 -20.82 14.63 -10.75
CA THR A 341 -20.32 14.57 -9.37
C THR A 341 -18.99 13.82 -9.31
N CYS A 342 -18.17 14.13 -8.31
CA CYS A 342 -16.97 13.37 -8.02
C CYS A 342 -17.33 11.92 -7.68
N ALA A 343 -16.77 10.96 -8.40
CA ALA A 343 -17.10 9.56 -8.19
C ALA A 343 -16.65 9.04 -6.81
N ALA A 344 -15.60 9.64 -6.25
CA ALA A 344 -15.09 9.30 -4.92
C ALA A 344 -15.96 9.86 -3.79
N CYS A 345 -16.19 11.18 -3.67
CA CYS A 345 -16.94 11.73 -2.52
C CYS A 345 -18.41 12.07 -2.79
N GLY A 346 -18.87 11.92 -4.03
CA GLY A 346 -20.20 12.36 -4.45
C GLY A 346 -20.39 13.87 -4.49
N GLY A 347 -19.31 14.66 -4.38
CA GLY A 347 -19.39 16.11 -4.40
C GLY A 347 -19.84 16.64 -5.76
N HIS A 348 -20.80 17.56 -5.77
CA HIS A 348 -21.31 18.22 -6.97
C HIS A 348 -20.22 19.06 -7.64
N LEU A 349 -20.01 18.83 -8.94
CA LEU A 349 -19.02 19.53 -9.75
C LEU A 349 -19.69 20.56 -10.68
N GLY A 350 -20.84 20.20 -11.24
CA GLY A 350 -21.55 21.02 -12.21
C GLY A 350 -22.42 20.16 -13.13
N HIS A 351 -22.47 20.48 -14.42
CA HIS A 351 -23.27 19.75 -15.41
C HIS A 351 -22.47 19.46 -16.68
N VAL A 352 -22.87 18.40 -17.39
CA VAL A 352 -22.34 18.06 -18.71
C VAL A 352 -23.42 18.21 -19.78
N PHE A 353 -23.00 18.77 -20.91
CA PHE A 353 -23.80 18.98 -22.13
C PHE A 353 -23.11 18.26 -23.29
N LYS A 354 -23.87 17.77 -24.26
CA LYS A 354 -23.37 17.06 -25.45
C LYS A 354 -24.04 17.57 -26.70
N GLY A 355 -23.37 17.47 -27.85
CA GLY A 355 -23.98 17.82 -29.14
C GLY A 355 -24.09 19.32 -29.40
N GLU A 356 -23.21 20.11 -28.78
CA GLU A 356 -23.19 21.58 -28.92
C GLU A 356 -22.30 22.04 -30.09
N GLY A 357 -21.57 21.13 -30.73
CA GLY A 357 -20.76 21.41 -31.91
C GLY A 357 -19.38 21.99 -31.58
N PHE A 358 -18.84 21.72 -30.40
CA PHE A 358 -17.48 22.14 -30.06
C PHE A 358 -16.46 21.28 -30.81
N SER A 359 -15.36 21.90 -31.25
CA SER A 359 -14.23 21.20 -31.88
C SER A 359 -13.36 20.45 -30.87
N THR A 360 -13.98 19.61 -30.04
CA THR A 360 -13.32 18.77 -29.04
C THR A 360 -13.50 17.28 -29.38
N PRO A 361 -12.60 16.38 -28.96
CA PRO A 361 -12.65 14.96 -29.34
C PRO A 361 -13.96 14.24 -29.01
N THR A 362 -14.68 14.70 -27.98
CA THR A 362 -15.90 14.06 -27.47
C THR A 362 -17.18 14.84 -27.77
N ASP A 363 -17.08 16.10 -28.25
CA ASP A 363 -18.18 17.07 -28.32
C ASP A 363 -19.00 17.15 -27.01
N GLU A 364 -18.32 16.96 -25.88
CA GLU A 364 -18.88 17.15 -24.56
C GLU A 364 -18.35 18.45 -23.94
N ARG A 365 -19.20 19.10 -23.15
CA ARG A 365 -18.84 20.26 -22.34
C ARG A 365 -19.21 20.00 -20.89
N HIS A 366 -18.22 19.63 -20.09
CA HIS A 366 -18.32 19.60 -18.64
C HIS A 366 -18.17 21.03 -18.11
N CYS A 367 -19.30 21.65 -17.76
CA CYS A 367 -19.36 22.97 -17.13
C CYS A 367 -19.17 22.80 -15.63
N VAL A 368 -17.97 23.13 -15.12
CA VAL A 368 -17.55 22.80 -13.75
C VAL A 368 -17.44 24.06 -12.89
N ASN A 369 -17.84 24.01 -11.63
CA ASN A 369 -17.60 25.09 -10.67
C ASN A 369 -16.11 25.13 -10.29
N SER A 370 -15.45 26.28 -10.38
CA SER A 370 -14.05 26.48 -9.97
C SER A 370 -13.83 26.10 -8.52
N ILE A 371 -14.74 26.47 -7.61
CA ILE A 371 -14.69 26.14 -6.19
C ILE A 371 -14.80 24.62 -5.92
N SER A 372 -15.37 23.85 -6.85
CA SER A 372 -15.47 22.39 -6.71
C SER A 372 -14.16 21.67 -7.05
N VAL A 373 -13.18 22.38 -7.60
CA VAL A 373 -11.87 21.82 -8.01
C VAL A 373 -10.70 22.61 -7.41
N LYS A 374 -9.53 21.97 -7.36
CA LYS A 374 -8.26 22.58 -6.94
C LYS A 374 -7.19 22.19 -7.95
N PHE A 375 -6.55 23.18 -8.53
CA PHE A 375 -5.48 22.96 -9.50
C PHE A 375 -4.15 22.63 -8.81
N ILE A 376 -3.44 21.64 -9.34
CA ILE A 376 -2.07 21.27 -8.95
C ILE A 376 -1.21 21.31 -10.21
N SER A 377 -0.19 22.16 -10.22
CA SER A 377 0.75 22.28 -11.34
C SER A 377 1.63 21.04 -11.46
N GLU A 378 1.86 20.55 -12.66
CA GLU A 378 2.95 19.61 -12.96
C GLU A 378 4.24 20.44 -13.10
N LYS A 379 5.21 20.26 -12.20
CA LYS A 379 6.53 20.91 -12.24
C LYS A 379 7.62 19.87 -12.40
#